data_AF-A0A9D1UCU9-F1
#
_entry.id   AF-A0A9D1UCU9-F1
#
_cell.length_a   1.000
_cell.length_b   1.000
_cell.length_c   1.000
_cell.angle_alpha   90.00
_cell.angle_beta   90.00
_cell.angle_gamma   90.00
#
_symmetry.space_group_name_H-M   'P 1'
#
loop_
_entity.id
_entity.type
_entity.pdbx_description
1 polymer ?
#
loop_
_entity_poly.entity_id
_entity_poly.type
_entity_poly.pdbx_seq_one_letter_code
_entity_poly.pdbx_strand_id
1 'polypeptide(L)'
;MLKIRTTFFAEESPEFHLDGTRGYPGCIYTENYNSKNFDDRNTVLYGHNMKDGSMFAGLHQFADTQYFEEHPYIFIYTDNSTLIYRIFAAYEFSNVHLLLGYDTASEDGFSEYLEEVKAACAQGGSMAEDIQVTEKDRLLTLSTCVGGRSERRYLVQGVLLNDRGILP
;
A
#
# COMPACT_ATOMS: atom_id res chain seq x y z
N MET A 1 -11.99 -7.15 -3.36
CA MET A 1 -11.02 -7.01 -4.45
C MET A 1 -10.70 -5.54 -4.72
N LEU A 2 -9.43 -5.13 -4.61
CA LEU A 2 -8.95 -3.79 -4.97
C LEU A 2 -8.19 -3.84 -6.30
N LYS A 3 -8.52 -2.95 -7.25
CA LYS A 3 -7.90 -2.88 -8.57
C LYS A 3 -7.29 -1.49 -8.77
N ILE A 4 -5.98 -1.44 -9.03
CA ILE A 4 -5.26 -0.21 -9.34
C ILE A 4 -4.62 -0.40 -10.71
N ARG A 5 -4.77 0.58 -11.59
CA ARG A 5 -4.14 0.57 -12.91
C ARG A 5 -3.03 1.62 -12.93
N THR A 6 -1.84 1.24 -13.40
CA THR A 6 -0.65 2.11 -13.28
C THR A 6 -0.68 3.34 -14.17
N THR A 7 -1.54 3.35 -15.19
CA THR A 7 -1.83 4.55 -15.99
C THR A 7 -2.44 5.68 -15.13
N PHE A 8 -2.76 5.44 -13.85
CA PHE A 8 -3.31 6.41 -12.91
C PHE A 8 -2.29 7.02 -11.92
N PHE A 9 -0.98 7.01 -12.21
CA PHE A 9 0.04 7.67 -11.36
C PHE A 9 0.50 9.04 -11.88
N ALA A 10 0.42 10.09 -11.05
CA ALA A 10 1.13 11.36 -11.28
C ALA A 10 2.48 11.38 -10.56
N GLU A 11 3.36 12.27 -11.02
CA GLU A 11 4.62 12.53 -10.35
C GLU A 11 4.42 13.41 -9.11
N GLU A 12 4.90 12.89 -7.99
CA GLU A 12 5.36 13.64 -6.82
C GLU A 12 4.34 14.45 -6.00
N SER A 13 3.06 14.52 -6.37
CA SER A 13 2.13 15.30 -5.56
C SER A 13 0.66 14.88 -5.59
N PRO A 14 -0.03 14.97 -4.42
CA PRO A 14 -1.45 14.69 -4.26
C PRO A 14 -2.37 15.66 -5.02
N GLU A 15 -1.83 16.69 -5.67
CA GLU A 15 -2.59 17.74 -6.36
C GLU A 15 -2.52 17.63 -7.88
N PHE A 16 -1.81 16.65 -8.45
CA PHE A 16 -1.71 16.49 -9.90
C PHE A 16 -2.64 15.40 -10.42
N HIS A 17 -3.35 15.72 -11.49
CA HIS A 17 -4.02 14.76 -12.33
C HIS A 17 -3.00 14.09 -13.28
N LEU A 18 -3.46 13.06 -13.99
CA LEU A 18 -2.64 12.26 -14.90
C LEU A 18 -2.09 13.01 -16.11
N ASP A 19 -2.82 14.03 -16.55
CA ASP A 19 -2.43 14.89 -17.66
C ASP A 19 -1.42 15.99 -17.24
N GLY A 20 -0.95 15.95 -15.98
CA GLY A 20 -0.04 16.94 -15.41
C GLY A 20 -0.72 18.26 -15.02
N THR A 21 -2.04 18.36 -15.15
CA THR A 21 -2.78 19.50 -14.62
C THR A 21 -2.91 19.41 -13.11
N ARG A 22 -2.96 20.56 -12.43
CA ARG A 22 -3.20 20.61 -10.99
C ARG A 22 -4.70 20.68 -10.70
N GLY A 23 -5.16 19.88 -9.76
CA GLY A 23 -6.52 19.90 -9.25
C GLY A 23 -6.73 18.85 -8.15
N TYR A 24 -7.71 19.11 -7.30
CA TYR A 24 -8.21 18.14 -6.32
C TYR A 24 -9.30 17.29 -7.00
N PRO A 25 -9.29 15.95 -6.87
CA PRO A 25 -8.54 15.16 -5.89
C PRO A 25 -7.20 14.58 -6.38
N GLY A 26 -6.61 15.10 -7.46
CA GLY A 26 -5.36 14.57 -8.00
C GLY A 26 -5.53 13.14 -8.53
N CYS A 27 -4.51 12.29 -8.31
CA CYS A 27 -4.58 10.85 -8.59
C CYS A 27 -3.81 10.05 -7.53
N ILE A 28 -3.81 8.72 -7.65
CA ILE A 28 -2.97 7.86 -6.81
C ILE A 28 -1.53 8.12 -7.27
N TYR A 29 -0.55 8.15 -6.38
CA TYR A 29 0.84 8.41 -6.78
C TYR A 29 1.84 7.60 -5.95
N THR A 30 3.07 7.50 -6.45
CA THR A 30 4.24 7.06 -5.69
C THR A 30 5.27 8.19 -5.67
N GLU A 31 6.18 8.18 -4.71
CA GLU A 31 7.26 9.17 -4.63
C GLU A 31 8.49 8.72 -5.43
N ASN A 32 9.37 9.66 -5.77
CA ASN A 32 10.57 9.42 -6.61
C ASN A 32 11.66 8.56 -5.93
N TYR A 33 11.46 8.16 -4.68
CA TYR A 33 12.26 7.14 -4.00
C TYR A 33 11.93 5.72 -4.48
N ASN A 34 10.72 5.51 -5.01
CA ASN A 34 10.35 4.24 -5.62
C ASN A 34 10.46 4.29 -7.15
N SER A 35 10.96 3.22 -7.72
CA SER A 35 10.87 2.94 -9.14
C SER A 35 9.42 2.67 -9.55
N LYS A 36 9.05 3.15 -10.74
CA LYS A 36 7.69 3.00 -11.30
C LYS A 36 7.40 1.60 -11.86
N ASN A 37 8.41 0.73 -11.90
CA ASN A 37 8.29 -0.64 -12.39
C ASN A 37 7.92 -1.66 -11.30
N PHE A 38 7.74 -1.23 -10.03
CA PHE A 38 7.41 -2.10 -8.90
C PHE A 38 8.50 -3.15 -8.56
N ASP A 39 9.76 -2.87 -8.91
CA ASP A 39 10.89 -3.76 -8.59
C ASP A 39 11.54 -3.49 -7.22
N ASP A 40 11.12 -2.45 -6.51
CA ASP A 40 11.60 -2.18 -5.16
C ASP A 40 11.02 -3.17 -4.14
N ARG A 41 11.76 -3.38 -3.05
CA ARG A 41 11.33 -4.25 -1.94
C ARG A 41 10.03 -3.78 -1.27
N ASN A 42 9.78 -2.48 -1.23
CA ASN A 42 8.49 -1.92 -0.81
C ASN A 42 8.14 -0.73 -1.69
N THR A 43 7.10 -0.87 -2.50
CA THR A 43 6.52 0.25 -3.27
C THR A 43 5.36 0.86 -2.50
N VAL A 44 5.42 2.17 -2.22
CA VAL A 44 4.37 2.88 -1.46
C VAL A 44 3.52 3.73 -2.40
N LEU A 45 2.23 3.41 -2.48
CA LEU A 45 1.23 4.20 -3.18
C LEU A 45 0.42 5.03 -2.21
N TYR A 46 0.23 6.31 -2.53
CA TYR A 46 -0.54 7.26 -1.76
C TYR A 46 -1.81 7.65 -2.51
N GLY A 47 -2.89 7.86 -1.76
CA GLY A 47 -4.16 8.33 -2.30
C GLY A 47 -5.00 9.02 -1.24
N HIS A 48 -5.85 9.95 -1.67
CA HIS A 48 -6.70 10.71 -0.74
C HIS A 48 -7.79 9.85 -0.10
N ASN A 49 -8.16 10.23 1.12
CA ASN A 49 -9.37 9.77 1.78
C ASN A 49 -10.52 10.73 1.48
N MET A 50 -11.17 10.52 0.32
CA MET A 50 -12.23 11.39 -0.17
C MET A 50 -13.58 11.12 0.52
N LYS A 51 -14.33 12.18 0.84
CA LYS A 51 -15.67 12.06 1.47
C LYS A 51 -16.70 11.37 0.58
N ASP A 52 -16.50 11.39 -0.73
CA ASP A 52 -17.37 10.72 -1.71
C ASP A 52 -17.04 9.23 -1.89
N GLY A 53 -16.05 8.71 -1.15
CA GLY A 53 -15.63 7.30 -1.21
C GLY A 53 -14.65 6.99 -2.34
N SER A 54 -14.26 7.97 -3.16
CA SER A 54 -13.29 7.77 -4.23
C SER A 54 -11.85 7.61 -3.72
N MET A 55 -10.92 7.34 -4.63
CA MET A 55 -9.49 7.21 -4.34
C MET A 55 -9.22 6.08 -3.33
N PHE A 56 -8.53 6.37 -2.22
CA PHE A 56 -8.20 5.41 -1.18
C PHE A 56 -9.09 5.55 0.07
N ALA A 57 -10.23 6.24 -0.03
CA ALA A 57 -11.22 6.22 1.05
C ALA A 57 -11.67 4.79 1.40
N GLY A 58 -11.79 3.94 0.38
CA GLY A 58 -12.17 2.54 0.55
C GLY A 58 -11.18 1.69 1.35
N LEU A 59 -9.94 2.14 1.59
CA LEU A 59 -8.98 1.39 2.41
C LEU A 59 -9.47 1.23 3.86
N HIS A 60 -10.24 2.19 4.39
CA HIS A 60 -10.79 2.12 5.75
C HIS A 60 -11.75 0.94 5.96
N GLN A 61 -12.29 0.32 4.89
CA GLN A 61 -13.12 -0.88 4.99
C GLN A 61 -12.31 -2.10 5.48
N PHE A 62 -10.99 -2.12 5.26
CA PHE A 62 -10.12 -3.21 5.74
C PHE A 62 -9.91 -3.22 7.26
N ALA A 63 -10.46 -2.23 7.98
CA ALA A 63 -10.52 -2.27 9.44
C ALA A 63 -11.55 -3.31 9.94
N ASP A 64 -12.51 -3.67 9.10
CA ASP A 64 -13.42 -4.78 9.34
C ASP A 64 -12.76 -6.11 8.93
N THR A 65 -12.69 -7.05 9.87
CA THR A 65 -12.00 -8.34 9.67
C THR A 65 -12.67 -9.17 8.57
N GLN A 66 -14.00 -9.17 8.47
CA GLN A 66 -14.70 -9.93 7.44
C GLN A 66 -14.39 -9.35 6.05
N TYR A 67 -14.42 -8.03 5.90
CA TYR A 67 -14.05 -7.38 4.64
C TYR A 67 -12.58 -7.67 4.26
N PHE A 68 -11.67 -7.67 5.23
CA PHE A 68 -10.27 -8.03 5.02
C PHE A 68 -10.11 -9.46 4.47
N GLU A 69 -10.84 -10.42 5.03
CA GLU A 69 -10.82 -11.83 4.60
C GLU A 69 -11.45 -12.04 3.22
N GLU A 70 -12.57 -11.38 2.93
CA GLU A 70 -13.30 -11.49 1.65
C GLU A 70 -12.59 -10.77 0.49
N HIS A 71 -11.67 -9.84 0.79
CA HIS A 71 -11.00 -9.00 -0.21
C HIS A 71 -9.47 -9.21 -0.23
N PRO A 72 -8.93 -10.44 -0.37
CA PRO A 72 -7.53 -10.76 -0.06
C PRO A 72 -6.50 -10.26 -1.07
N TYR A 73 -6.90 -9.68 -2.20
CA TYR A 73 -6.00 -9.36 -3.31
C TYR A 73 -6.04 -7.90 -3.76
N ILE A 74 -4.86 -7.39 -4.11
CA ILE A 74 -4.63 -6.16 -4.85
C ILE A 74 -4.09 -6.52 -6.24
N PHE A 75 -4.68 -5.95 -7.27
CA PHE A 75 -4.21 -6.11 -8.66
C PHE A 75 -3.61 -4.79 -9.15
N ILE A 76 -2.36 -4.84 -9.60
CA ILE A 76 -1.69 -3.72 -10.29
C ILE A 76 -1.58 -4.07 -11.77
N TYR A 77 -2.30 -3.31 -12.61
CA TYR A 77 -2.23 -3.46 -14.07
C TYR A 77 -1.18 -2.52 -14.65
N THR A 78 -0.06 -3.08 -15.11
CA THR A 78 0.97 -2.37 -15.88
C THR A 78 0.75 -2.56 -17.37
N ASP A 79 1.48 -1.81 -18.22
CA ASP A 79 1.41 -1.97 -19.67
C ASP A 79 1.89 -3.37 -20.13
N ASN A 80 2.80 -3.98 -19.35
CA ASN A 80 3.48 -5.23 -19.73
C ASN A 80 2.94 -6.47 -18.97
N SER A 81 2.34 -6.28 -17.80
CA SER A 81 1.97 -7.38 -16.90
C SER A 81 0.91 -6.98 -15.87
N THR A 82 0.26 -7.98 -15.26
CA THR A 82 -0.55 -7.80 -14.06
C THR A 82 0.21 -8.36 -12.86
N LEU A 83 0.46 -7.51 -11.86
CA LEU A 83 1.04 -7.90 -10.59
C LEU A 83 -0.10 -8.17 -9.59
N ILE A 84 -0.03 -9.32 -8.92
CA ILE A 84 -1.04 -9.76 -7.96
C ILE A 84 -0.39 -9.79 -6.58
N TYR A 85 -0.90 -8.99 -5.67
CA TYR A 85 -0.45 -8.97 -4.29
C TYR A 85 -1.51 -9.60 -3.38
N ARG A 86 -1.08 -10.51 -2.50
CA ARG A 86 -1.90 -10.99 -1.38
C ARG A 86 -1.80 -10.00 -0.24
N ILE A 87 -2.91 -9.39 0.12
CA ILE A 87 -3.01 -8.53 1.30
C ILE A 87 -2.67 -9.36 2.52
N PHE A 88 -1.75 -8.89 3.35
CA PHE A 88 -1.36 -9.57 4.58
C PHE A 88 -1.53 -8.69 5.82
N ALA A 89 -1.67 -7.37 5.69
CA ALA A 89 -1.84 -6.47 6.82
C ALA A 89 -2.73 -5.26 6.47
N ALA A 90 -3.53 -4.79 7.43
CA ALA A 90 -4.30 -3.55 7.36
C ALA A 90 -4.42 -2.89 8.74
N TYR A 91 -3.93 -1.66 8.90
CA TYR A 91 -3.77 -1.05 10.24
C TYR A 91 -3.60 0.48 10.19
N GLU A 92 -3.83 1.15 11.31
CA GLU A 92 -3.42 2.54 11.49
C GLU A 92 -1.94 2.64 11.84
N PHE A 93 -1.24 3.61 11.24
CA PHE A 93 0.16 3.88 11.49
C PHE A 93 0.43 5.38 11.69
N SER A 94 1.61 5.72 12.19
CA SER A 94 2.05 7.11 12.25
C SER A 94 2.24 7.68 10.85
N ASN A 95 2.24 9.01 10.71
CA ASN A 95 2.54 9.69 9.45
C ASN A 95 4.04 9.74 9.11
N VAL A 96 4.85 8.84 9.69
CA VAL A 96 6.27 8.73 9.34
C VAL A 96 6.42 8.46 7.84
N HIS A 97 7.44 9.07 7.23
CA HIS A 97 7.73 8.88 5.82
C HIS A 97 8.35 7.50 5.62
N LEU A 98 7.55 6.49 5.23
CA LEU A 98 7.96 5.08 5.19
C LEU A 98 9.26 4.85 4.38
N LEU A 99 9.38 5.48 3.21
CA LEU A 99 10.54 5.33 2.32
C LEU A 99 11.84 5.99 2.81
N LEU A 100 11.77 6.86 3.82
CA LEU A 100 12.93 7.53 4.43
C LEU A 100 13.19 7.08 5.86
N GLY A 101 12.15 6.64 6.56
CA GLY A 101 12.21 6.20 7.95
C GLY A 101 12.64 4.74 8.11
N TYR A 102 12.54 3.92 7.06
CA TYR A 102 12.90 2.51 7.09
C TYR A 102 13.81 2.14 5.92
N ASP A 103 14.95 1.53 6.23
CA ASP A 103 15.83 0.94 5.22
C ASP A 103 15.29 -0.45 4.83
N THR A 104 14.29 -0.46 3.96
CA THR A 104 13.76 -1.71 3.41
C THR A 104 14.70 -2.37 2.39
N ALA A 105 15.79 -1.71 1.98
CA ALA A 105 16.76 -2.25 1.05
C ALA A 105 17.72 -3.25 1.71
N SER A 106 18.04 -3.09 3.00
CA SER A 106 18.76 -4.08 3.79
C SER A 106 17.83 -5.14 4.38
N GLU A 107 18.35 -6.35 4.64
CA GLU A 107 17.58 -7.43 5.28
C GLU A 107 17.23 -7.10 6.73
N ASP A 108 18.16 -6.49 7.47
CA ASP A 108 17.95 -6.11 8.87
C ASP A 108 16.89 -5.00 8.99
N GLY A 109 17.03 -3.90 8.22
CA GLY A 109 16.07 -2.80 8.26
C GLY A 109 14.69 -3.21 7.75
N PHE A 110 14.62 -4.15 6.81
CA PHE A 110 13.33 -4.68 6.37
C PHE A 110 12.70 -5.61 7.40
N SER A 111 13.50 -6.44 8.09
CA SER A 111 13.02 -7.26 9.20
C SER A 111 12.46 -6.41 10.33
N GLU A 112 13.15 -5.32 10.70
CA GLU A 112 12.67 -4.34 11.68
C GLU A 112 11.34 -3.71 11.24
N TYR A 113 11.22 -3.34 9.97
CA TYR A 113 9.96 -2.81 9.43
C TYR A 113 8.81 -3.82 9.54
N LEU A 114 9.05 -5.10 9.23
CA LEU A 114 8.02 -6.14 9.37
C LEU A 114 7.59 -6.38 10.82
N GLU A 115 8.49 -6.23 11.79
CA GLU A 115 8.13 -6.28 13.21
C GLU A 115 7.23 -5.10 13.63
N GLU A 116 7.50 -3.89 13.12
CA GLU A 116 6.62 -2.73 13.33
C GLU A 116 5.22 -2.95 12.73
N VAL A 117 5.13 -3.57 11.55
CA VAL A 117 3.85 -3.96 10.92
C VAL A 117 3.07 -4.90 11.85
N LYS A 118 3.73 -5.96 12.34
CA LYS A 118 3.11 -6.94 13.26
C LYS A 118 2.64 -6.26 14.55
N ALA A 119 3.48 -5.41 15.14
CA ALA A 119 3.17 -4.68 16.36
C ALA A 119 1.97 -3.74 16.17
N ALA A 120 1.89 -3.04 15.03
CA ALA A 120 0.76 -2.18 14.72
C ALA A 120 -0.54 -2.96 14.50
N CYS A 121 -0.48 -4.12 13.82
CA CYS A 121 -1.65 -5.00 13.66
C CYS A 121 -2.13 -5.54 15.01
N ALA A 122 -1.22 -5.94 15.90
CA ALA A 122 -1.57 -6.39 17.24
C ALA A 122 -2.25 -5.31 18.12
N GLN A 123 -2.14 -4.03 17.75
CA GLN A 123 -2.76 -2.89 18.44
C GLN A 123 -4.15 -2.51 17.89
N GLY A 124 -4.74 -3.32 17.01
CA GLY A 124 -6.09 -3.11 16.49
C GLY A 124 -6.20 -3.04 14.96
N GLY A 125 -5.24 -3.64 14.24
CA GLY A 125 -5.33 -3.91 12.81
C GLY A 125 -5.70 -5.36 12.52
N SER A 126 -5.66 -5.71 11.23
CA SER A 126 -5.88 -7.06 10.71
C SER A 126 -4.58 -7.59 10.10
N MET A 127 -4.27 -8.86 10.34
CA MET A 127 -3.12 -9.55 9.74
C MET A 127 -3.54 -10.94 9.27
N ALA A 128 -3.09 -11.33 8.07
CA ALA A 128 -3.38 -12.63 7.51
C ALA A 128 -2.48 -13.70 8.15
N GLU A 129 -3.07 -14.80 8.60
CA GLU A 129 -2.35 -15.90 9.26
C GLU A 129 -1.91 -17.01 8.27
N ASP A 130 -2.51 -17.05 7.09
CA ASP A 130 -2.31 -18.07 6.06
C ASP A 130 -1.09 -17.80 5.14
N ILE A 131 -0.43 -16.64 5.31
CA ILE A 131 0.73 -16.25 4.51
C ILE A 131 1.86 -15.71 5.39
N GLN A 132 3.04 -16.30 5.25
CA GLN A 132 4.26 -15.79 5.85
C GLN A 132 4.92 -14.77 4.91
N VAL A 133 5.30 -13.62 5.45
CA VAL A 133 6.04 -12.54 4.76
C VAL A 133 7.40 -12.39 5.40
N THR A 134 8.45 -12.26 4.59
CA THR A 134 9.86 -12.13 5.01
C THR A 134 10.56 -11.01 4.26
N GLU A 135 11.78 -10.70 4.69
CA GLU A 135 12.68 -9.69 4.10
C GLU A 135 13.11 -9.97 2.65
N LYS A 136 12.76 -11.16 2.13
CA LYS A 136 13.06 -11.58 0.76
C LYS A 136 11.91 -11.30 -0.20
N ASP A 137 10.76 -10.88 0.32
CA ASP A 137 9.58 -10.60 -0.48
C ASP A 137 9.56 -9.17 -1.03
N ARG A 138 8.69 -8.96 -2.02
CA ARG A 138 8.34 -7.62 -2.49
C ARG A 138 6.97 -7.22 -1.96
N LEU A 139 6.91 -6.03 -1.37
CA LEU A 139 5.70 -5.45 -0.80
C LEU A 139 5.13 -4.31 -1.64
N LEU A 140 3.82 -4.16 -1.52
CA LEU A 140 3.08 -2.99 -1.92
C LEU A 140 2.37 -2.43 -0.69
N THR A 141 2.60 -1.17 -0.40
CA THR A 141 1.92 -0.44 0.69
C THR A 141 0.97 0.59 0.10
N LEU A 142 -0.30 0.55 0.46
CA LEU A 142 -1.30 1.56 0.10
C LEU A 142 -1.55 2.44 1.32
N SER A 143 -1.37 3.75 1.18
CA SER A 143 -1.42 4.72 2.28
C SER A 143 -2.46 5.80 2.04
N THR A 144 -3.33 6.03 3.02
CA THR A 144 -4.34 7.10 3.00
C THR A 144 -4.42 7.82 4.35
N CYS A 145 -4.99 9.02 4.35
CA CYS A 145 -5.21 9.80 5.58
C CYS A 145 -6.34 9.22 6.44
N VAL A 146 -6.20 9.34 7.77
CA VAL A 146 -7.29 9.10 8.72
C VAL A 146 -8.03 10.42 8.98
N GLY A 147 -9.36 10.42 8.84
CA GLY A 147 -10.18 11.63 8.98
C GLY A 147 -10.00 12.27 10.37
N GLY A 148 -9.67 13.57 10.39
CA GLY A 148 -9.49 14.33 11.64
C GLY A 148 -8.19 14.03 12.42
N ARG A 149 -7.32 13.14 11.93
CA ARG A 149 -6.06 12.73 12.58
C ARG A 149 -4.90 12.82 11.58
N SER A 150 -4.36 14.02 11.41
CA SER A 150 -3.34 14.31 10.39
C SER A 150 -2.00 13.60 10.64
N GLU A 151 -1.74 13.23 11.89
CA GLU A 151 -0.60 12.45 12.36
C GLU A 151 -0.73 10.95 12.10
N ARG A 152 -1.85 10.51 11.49
CA ARG A 152 -2.14 9.10 11.24
C ARG A 152 -2.37 8.81 9.77
N ARG A 153 -1.99 7.60 9.38
CA ARG A 153 -2.28 7.01 8.09
C ARG A 153 -2.95 5.66 8.30
N TYR A 154 -3.81 5.29 7.36
CA TYR A 154 -4.33 3.94 7.28
C TYR A 154 -3.58 3.23 6.16
N LEU A 155 -2.94 2.10 6.51
CA LEU A 155 -2.11 1.32 5.63
C LEU A 155 -2.79 0.00 5.30
N VAL A 156 -2.74 -0.39 4.04
CA VAL A 156 -3.06 -1.75 3.57
C VAL A 156 -1.85 -2.26 2.82
N GLN A 157 -1.32 -3.42 3.22
CA GLN A 157 -0.10 -3.98 2.65
C GLN A 157 -0.35 -5.33 2.02
N GLY A 158 0.25 -5.52 0.84
CA GLY A 158 0.25 -6.79 0.13
C GLY A 158 1.64 -7.28 -0.20
N VAL A 159 1.80 -8.60 -0.26
CA VAL A 159 3.02 -9.28 -0.71
C VAL A 159 2.83 -9.81 -2.13
N LEU A 160 3.81 -9.60 -3.00
CA LEU A 160 3.74 -10.00 -4.40
C LEU A 160 3.71 -11.52 -4.55
N LEU A 161 2.69 -12.06 -5.21
CA LEU A 161 2.55 -13.50 -5.43
C LEU A 161 3.30 -13.99 -6.68
N ASN A 162 3.44 -13.15 -7.70
CA ASN A 162 4.07 -13.51 -8.98
C ASN A 162 5.49 -14.06 -8.80
N ASP A 163 6.26 -13.54 -7.84
CA ASP A 163 7.63 -13.99 -7.56
C ASP A 163 7.70 -15.34 -6.86
N ARG A 164 6.61 -15.73 -6.20
CA ARG A 164 6.50 -17.00 -5.51
C ARG A 164 6.00 -18.11 -6.45
N GLY A 165 5.70 -17.79 -7.71
CA GLY A 165 5.04 -18.72 -8.65
C GLY A 165 3.63 -19.11 -8.21
N ILE A 166 3.03 -18.32 -7.32
CA ILE A 166 1.69 -18.54 -6.80
C ILE A 166 0.78 -17.61 -7.60
N LEU A 167 -0.11 -18.17 -8.42
CA LEU A 167 -1.21 -17.42 -9.02
C LEU A 167 -2.51 -17.96 -8.44
N PRO A 168 -3.41 -17.08 -7.93
CA PRO A 168 -4.70 -17.49 -7.39
C PRO A 168 -5.65 -18.02 -8.47
#